data_AF-E4TD35-F1
#
_entry.id   AF-E4TD35-F1
#
_cell.length_a   1.000
_cell.length_b   1.000
_cell.length_c   1.000
_cell.angle_alpha   90.00
_cell.angle_beta   90.00
_cell.angle_gamma   90.00
#
_symmetry.space_group_name_H-M   'P 1'
#
loop_
_entity.id
_entity.type
_entity.pdbx_description
1 polymer ?
#
loop_
_entity_poly.entity_id
_entity_poly.type
_entity_poly.pdbx_seq_one_letter_code
_entity_poly.pdbx_strand_id
1 'polypeptide(L)'
;MKPNITSVIIINVIVFFVLLIVTKLVKLEELPTQTIGVLFGGVITALITYFLLIGQTQAEEHKERNVKVFEEKSQRFNTFINKLWEIWDDRTVELEELNELIKLVSRDVVLYTKPETVDIILSNLIDIAEHAKPDKTNSRDAEVTKLIQQKIFNIINELAKDIGLGGEIKPQIRSKLNLLEEKVIPYLIQKDFKQSFLEHFKNTIFNNDDNSITKIDYKKQGDKLYIECRIKESNVYLKIGPLDREPHQDILFTFFVEFYQNRQYQIYRDATKGWRKDCLKGSVQWEKGSNYINFSDSKQLKEEYQIINRSDYSTNSLAERALDLYQHWNFNGKNIEDIIQEVEKNNL
;
A
#
# COMPACT_ATOMS: atom_id res chain seq x y z
N MET A 1 34.50 23.68 -66.31
CA MET A 1 35.30 22.45 -66.21
C MET A 1 35.61 22.24 -64.73
N LYS A 2 34.99 21.28 -64.04
CA LYS A 2 35.25 21.05 -62.60
C LYS A 2 36.70 20.60 -62.45
N PRO A 3 37.53 21.25 -61.60
CA PRO A 3 38.90 20.81 -61.43
C PRO A 3 38.86 19.40 -60.84
N ASN A 4 39.54 18.47 -61.51
CA ASN A 4 39.63 17.09 -61.08
C ASN A 4 40.31 17.08 -59.70
N ILE A 5 39.76 16.35 -58.72
CA ILE A 5 40.26 16.34 -57.34
C ILE A 5 41.75 15.98 -57.31
N THR A 6 42.16 15.09 -58.22
CA THR A 6 43.56 14.73 -58.48
C THR A 6 44.41 15.93 -58.91
N SER A 7 43.91 16.78 -59.80
CA SER A 7 44.63 17.98 -60.26
C SER A 7 44.79 19.01 -59.14
N VAL A 8 43.78 19.17 -58.28
CA VAL A 8 43.86 20.09 -57.13
C VAL A 8 44.87 19.60 -56.09
N ILE A 9 44.92 18.29 -55.82
CA ILE A 9 45.90 17.69 -54.91
C ILE A 9 47.31 17.87 -55.46
N ILE A 10 47.54 17.60 -56.75
CA ILE A 10 48.85 17.75 -57.38
C ILE A 10 49.34 19.20 -57.31
N ILE A 11 48.48 20.17 -57.62
CA ILE A 11 48.83 21.60 -57.56
C ILE A 11 49.21 22.01 -56.13
N ASN A 12 48.44 21.60 -55.11
CA ASN A 12 48.75 21.93 -53.72
C ASN A 12 50.05 21.28 -53.23
N VAL A 13 50.34 20.05 -53.62
CA VAL A 13 51.60 19.37 -53.31
C VAL A 13 52.78 20.12 -53.93
N ILE A 14 52.66 20.56 -55.19
CA ILE A 14 53.71 21.34 -55.87
C ILE A 14 53.92 22.68 -55.16
N VAL A 15 52.83 23.41 -54.85
CA VAL A 15 52.89 24.71 -54.14
C VAL A 15 53.56 24.56 -52.78
N PHE A 16 53.27 23.48 -52.05
CA PHE A 16 53.91 23.17 -50.77
C PHE A 16 55.42 22.97 -50.89
N PHE A 17 55.89 22.17 -51.86
CA PHE A 17 57.32 21.96 -52.09
C PHE A 17 58.03 23.24 -52.57
N VAL A 18 57.39 24.04 -53.43
CA VAL A 18 57.93 25.33 -53.87
C VAL A 18 58.10 26.28 -52.68
N LEU A 19 57.12 26.35 -51.77
CA LEU A 19 57.19 27.15 -50.55
C LEU A 19 58.35 26.73 -49.64
N LEU A 20 58.54 25.42 -49.42
CA LEU A 20 59.66 24.89 -48.62
C LEU A 20 61.04 25.27 -49.18
N ILE A 21 61.18 25.26 -50.52
CA ILE A 21 62.43 25.61 -51.20
C ILE A 21 62.68 27.12 -51.18
N VAL A 22 61.67 27.92 -51.53
CA VAL A 22 61.78 29.40 -51.63
C VAL A 22 62.06 30.04 -50.27
N THR A 23 61.44 29.51 -49.20
CA THR A 23 61.67 30.01 -47.83
C THR A 23 62.99 29.53 -47.21
N LYS A 24 63.76 28.68 -47.92
CA LYS A 24 64.99 28.03 -47.42
C LYS A 24 64.78 27.29 -46.08
N LEU A 25 63.57 26.83 -45.82
CA LEU A 25 63.23 26.10 -44.60
C LEU A 25 63.95 24.74 -44.53
N VAL A 26 64.27 24.15 -45.68
CA VAL A 26 64.95 22.85 -45.79
C VAL A 26 65.96 22.86 -46.95
N LYS A 27 67.14 22.25 -46.76
CA LYS A 27 68.12 22.07 -47.85
C LYS A 27 67.64 20.97 -48.80
N LEU A 28 67.87 21.14 -50.11
CA LEU A 28 67.34 20.24 -51.15
C LEU A 28 67.74 18.76 -50.94
N GLU A 29 68.91 18.53 -50.36
CA GLU A 29 69.47 17.20 -50.06
C GLU A 29 68.79 16.49 -48.87
N GLU A 30 68.16 17.26 -47.98
CA GLU A 30 67.50 16.75 -46.76
C GLU A 30 65.99 16.58 -46.93
N LEU A 31 65.41 17.07 -48.04
CA LEU A 31 63.99 16.99 -48.36
C LEU A 31 63.44 15.54 -48.31
N PRO A 32 64.07 14.51 -48.90
CA PRO A 32 63.52 13.15 -48.84
C PRO A 32 63.44 12.65 -47.40
N THR A 33 64.51 12.81 -46.63
CA THR A 33 64.62 12.28 -45.26
C THR A 33 63.69 13.00 -44.29
N GLN A 34 63.57 14.33 -44.38
CA GLN A 34 62.67 15.11 -43.54
C GLN A 34 61.19 14.92 -43.90
N THR A 35 60.86 14.82 -45.19
CA THR A 35 59.47 14.57 -45.63
C THR A 35 59.02 13.16 -45.24
N ILE A 36 59.91 12.17 -45.35
CA ILE A 36 59.67 10.80 -44.86
C ILE A 36 59.46 10.83 -43.34
N GLY A 37 60.29 11.55 -42.58
CA GLY A 37 60.11 11.70 -41.13
C GLY A 37 58.78 12.33 -40.71
N VAL A 38 58.33 13.37 -41.42
CA VAL A 38 57.02 14.03 -41.19
C VAL A 38 55.87 13.10 -41.56
N LEU A 39 55.95 12.36 -42.66
CA LEU A 39 54.93 11.38 -43.05
C LEU A 39 54.84 10.20 -42.07
N PHE A 40 55.98 9.64 -41.65
CA PHE A 40 56.01 8.59 -40.63
C PHE A 40 55.50 9.10 -39.28
N GLY A 41 55.88 10.31 -38.87
CA GLY A 41 55.36 10.95 -37.65
C GLY A 41 53.85 11.16 -37.70
N GLY A 42 53.32 11.59 -38.86
CA GLY A 42 51.88 11.74 -39.08
C GLY A 42 51.11 10.42 -39.02
N VAL A 43 51.65 9.36 -39.63
CA VAL A 43 51.04 8.01 -39.60
C VAL A 43 51.06 7.43 -38.18
N ILE A 44 52.18 7.54 -37.46
CA ILE A 44 52.29 7.07 -36.07
C ILE A 44 51.33 7.84 -35.16
N THR A 45 51.23 9.16 -35.33
CA THR A 45 50.30 10.00 -34.55
C THR A 45 48.84 9.62 -34.84
N ALA A 46 48.48 9.39 -36.10
CA ALA A 46 47.14 8.93 -36.48
C ALA A 46 46.81 7.56 -35.88
N LEU A 47 47.77 6.63 -35.87
CA LEU A 47 47.61 5.31 -35.25
C LEU A 47 47.43 5.40 -33.73
N ILE A 48 48.28 6.17 -33.04
CA ILE A 48 48.15 6.40 -31.58
C ILE A 48 46.78 7.03 -31.26
N THR A 49 46.37 8.02 -32.05
CA THR A 49 45.07 8.70 -31.88
C THR A 49 43.91 7.73 -32.09
N TYR A 50 43.97 6.88 -33.12
CA TYR A 50 42.97 5.85 -33.38
C TYR A 50 42.86 4.85 -32.21
N PHE A 51 43.98 4.36 -31.69
CA PHE A 51 43.97 3.47 -30.53
C PHE A 51 43.48 4.15 -29.24
N LEU A 52 43.80 5.43 -29.02
CA LEU A 52 43.29 6.20 -27.88
C LEU A 52 41.78 6.42 -27.96
N LEU A 53 41.27 6.78 -29.13
CA LEU A 53 39.82 6.94 -29.36
C LEU A 53 39.09 5.63 -29.16
N ILE A 54 39.62 4.50 -29.63
CA ILE A 54 39.05 3.17 -29.37
C ILE A 54 39.08 2.85 -27.88
N GLY A 55 40.21 3.09 -27.21
CA GLY A 55 40.33 2.83 -25.76
C GLY A 55 39.33 3.66 -24.94
N GLN A 56 39.12 4.92 -25.30
CA GLN A 56 38.13 5.79 -24.66
C GLN A 56 36.70 5.37 -24.97
N THR A 57 36.39 5.07 -26.25
CA THR A 57 35.06 4.62 -26.67
C THR A 57 34.67 3.30 -25.99
N GLN A 58 35.58 2.33 -25.96
CA GLN A 58 35.35 1.04 -25.27
C GLN A 58 35.18 1.22 -23.76
N ALA A 59 35.92 2.14 -23.14
CA ALA A 59 35.77 2.45 -21.71
C ALA A 59 34.43 3.15 -21.41
N GLU A 60 33.99 4.08 -22.27
CA GLU A 60 32.68 4.73 -22.16
C GLU A 60 31.53 3.75 -22.41
N GLU A 61 31.59 2.95 -23.47
CA GLU A 61 30.60 1.91 -23.77
C GLU A 61 30.53 0.87 -22.64
N HIS A 62 31.68 0.44 -22.09
CA HIS A 62 31.71 -0.47 -20.95
C HIS A 62 31.13 0.16 -19.69
N LYS A 63 31.42 1.45 -19.44
CA LYS A 63 30.82 2.20 -18.33
C LYS A 63 29.31 2.36 -18.51
N GLU A 64 28.84 2.78 -19.67
CA GLU A 64 27.42 2.95 -19.97
C GLU A 64 26.67 1.62 -19.90
N ARG A 65 27.26 0.54 -20.42
CA ARG A 65 26.73 -0.81 -20.28
C ARG A 65 26.63 -1.22 -18.81
N ASN A 66 27.66 -0.97 -18.02
CA ASN A 66 27.65 -1.30 -16.59
C ASN A 66 26.62 -0.47 -15.81
N VAL A 67 26.43 0.81 -16.16
CA VAL A 67 25.38 1.66 -15.59
C VAL A 67 24.00 1.12 -15.97
N LYS A 68 23.76 0.78 -17.24
CA LYS A 68 22.48 0.19 -17.69
C LYS A 68 22.20 -1.15 -17.02
N VAL A 69 23.19 -2.03 -16.92
CA VAL A 69 23.06 -3.31 -16.21
C VAL A 69 22.77 -3.10 -14.73
N PHE A 70 23.39 -2.11 -14.11
CA PHE A 70 23.14 -1.74 -12.72
C PHE A 70 21.73 -1.17 -12.51
N GLU A 71 21.26 -0.29 -13.39
CA GLU A 71 19.90 0.28 -13.35
C GLU A 71 18.85 -0.82 -13.50
N GLU A 72 19.00 -1.70 -14.50
CA GLU A 72 18.12 -2.85 -14.67
C GLU A 72 18.16 -3.77 -13.46
N LYS A 73 19.35 -4.13 -12.97
CA LYS A 73 19.52 -4.96 -11.75
C LYS A 73 18.78 -4.34 -10.56
N SER A 74 18.94 -3.04 -10.34
CA SER A 74 18.26 -2.31 -9.25
C SER A 74 16.74 -2.34 -9.43
N GLN A 75 16.23 -2.11 -10.64
CA GLN A 75 14.80 -2.15 -10.93
C GLN A 75 14.20 -3.53 -10.69
N ARG A 76 14.88 -4.60 -11.12
CA ARG A 76 14.44 -5.98 -10.91
C ARG A 76 14.40 -6.34 -9.42
N PHE A 77 15.42 -5.97 -8.67
CA PHE A 77 15.47 -6.22 -7.24
C PHE A 77 14.41 -5.43 -6.49
N ASN A 78 14.17 -4.16 -6.83
CA ASN A 78 13.11 -3.36 -6.23
C ASN A 78 11.72 -3.95 -6.50
N THR A 79 11.48 -4.48 -7.71
CA THR A 79 10.22 -5.17 -8.03
C THR A 79 10.01 -6.38 -7.11
N PHE A 80 11.05 -7.19 -6.92
CA PHE A 80 10.99 -8.35 -6.03
C PHE A 80 10.84 -7.96 -4.56
N ILE A 81 11.54 -6.92 -4.10
CA ILE A 81 11.43 -6.40 -2.73
C ILE A 81 10.03 -5.84 -2.45
N ASN A 82 9.42 -5.15 -3.41
CA ASN A 82 8.04 -4.65 -3.26
C ASN A 82 7.06 -5.81 -3.08
N LYS A 83 7.22 -6.90 -3.84
CA LYS A 83 6.38 -8.10 -3.66
C LYS A 83 6.57 -8.75 -2.28
N LEU A 84 7.81 -8.78 -1.77
CA LEU A 84 8.08 -9.24 -0.40
C LEU A 84 7.42 -8.34 0.65
N TRP A 85 7.30 -7.04 0.40
CA TRP A 85 6.61 -6.10 1.29
C TRP A 85 5.09 -6.23 1.24
N GLU A 86 4.50 -6.52 0.07
CA GLU A 86 3.06 -6.79 -0.04
C GLU A 86 2.65 -7.95 0.87
N ILE A 87 3.39 -9.07 0.77
CA ILE A 87 3.22 -10.29 1.59
C ILE A 87 3.48 -10.05 3.09
N TRP A 88 4.20 -8.98 3.41
CA TRP A 88 4.41 -8.58 4.79
C TRP A 88 3.26 -7.74 5.34
N ASP A 89 2.66 -6.89 4.50
CA ASP A 89 1.63 -5.93 4.89
C ASP A 89 0.34 -6.63 5.34
N ASP A 90 -0.06 -7.66 4.60
CA ASP A 90 -1.23 -8.50 4.92
C ASP A 90 -1.01 -9.45 6.11
N ARG A 91 0.25 -9.68 6.50
CA ARG A 91 0.69 -10.65 7.53
C ARG A 91 0.20 -12.07 7.29
N THR A 92 -0.26 -12.36 6.07
CA THR A 92 -0.84 -13.64 5.69
C THR A 92 -0.26 -14.04 4.35
N VAL A 93 0.63 -15.01 4.37
CA VAL A 93 1.29 -15.45 3.15
C VAL A 93 0.39 -16.42 2.39
N GLU A 94 -0.13 -16.01 1.23
CA GLU A 94 -0.92 -16.87 0.35
C GLU A 94 -0.03 -17.71 -0.58
N LEU A 95 -0.53 -18.87 -1.03
CA LEU A 95 0.23 -19.77 -1.91
C LEU A 95 0.46 -19.16 -3.30
N GLU A 96 -0.51 -18.39 -3.77
CA GLU A 96 -0.47 -17.62 -5.01
C GLU A 96 0.70 -16.61 -4.98
N GLU A 97 0.89 -15.93 -3.87
CA GLU A 97 1.96 -14.94 -3.68
C GLU A 97 3.33 -15.59 -3.61
N LEU A 98 3.45 -16.73 -2.93
CA LEU A 98 4.68 -17.53 -2.93
C LEU A 98 5.05 -17.98 -4.34
N ASN A 99 4.07 -18.39 -5.15
CA ASN A 99 4.29 -18.76 -6.54
C ASN A 99 4.76 -17.56 -7.38
N GLU A 100 4.24 -16.35 -7.12
CA GLU A 100 4.74 -15.12 -7.76
C GLU A 100 6.19 -14.83 -7.38
N LEU A 101 6.56 -14.95 -6.10
CA LEU A 101 7.95 -14.79 -5.65
C LEU A 101 8.88 -15.79 -6.35
N ILE A 102 8.48 -17.05 -6.50
CA ILE A 102 9.27 -18.07 -7.22
C ILE A 102 9.51 -17.65 -8.67
N LYS A 103 8.48 -17.15 -9.36
CA LYS A 103 8.59 -16.65 -10.74
C LYS A 103 9.54 -15.46 -10.83
N LEU A 104 9.45 -14.50 -9.89
CA LEU A 104 10.34 -13.34 -9.85
C LEU A 104 11.79 -13.75 -9.59
N VAL A 105 12.04 -14.71 -8.69
CA VAL A 105 13.40 -15.21 -8.47
C VAL A 105 13.95 -15.82 -9.76
N SER A 106 13.17 -16.71 -10.39
CA SER A 106 13.61 -17.46 -11.57
C SER A 106 13.80 -16.60 -12.82
N ARG A 107 12.98 -15.56 -12.99
CA ARG A 107 13.00 -14.69 -14.18
C ARG A 107 13.89 -13.46 -13.99
N ASP A 108 13.83 -12.82 -12.83
CA ASP A 108 14.35 -11.47 -12.63
C ASP A 108 15.56 -11.43 -11.66
N VAL A 109 15.64 -12.31 -10.66
CA VAL A 109 16.77 -12.28 -9.70
C VAL A 109 17.94 -13.12 -10.18
N VAL A 110 17.70 -14.36 -10.62
CA VAL A 110 18.76 -15.31 -11.02
C VAL A 110 19.69 -14.77 -12.10
N LEU A 111 19.18 -13.92 -13.01
CA LEU A 111 19.95 -13.38 -14.14
C LEU A 111 21.00 -12.33 -13.73
N TYR A 112 20.83 -11.69 -12.57
CA TYR A 112 21.65 -10.55 -12.15
C TYR A 112 22.41 -10.78 -10.84
N THR A 113 22.30 -11.98 -10.28
CA THR A 113 22.76 -12.33 -8.94
C THR A 113 23.67 -13.56 -8.99
N LYS A 114 24.61 -13.65 -8.05
CA LYS A 114 25.47 -14.84 -7.92
C LYS A 114 24.68 -16.06 -7.45
N PRO A 115 25.02 -17.29 -7.89
CA PRO A 115 24.33 -18.51 -7.47
C PRO A 115 24.22 -18.68 -5.96
N GLU A 116 25.26 -18.32 -5.21
CA GLU A 116 25.28 -18.43 -3.75
C GLU A 116 24.25 -17.50 -3.09
N THR A 117 24.09 -16.29 -3.63
CA THR A 117 23.10 -15.32 -3.16
C THR A 117 21.68 -15.78 -3.50
N VAL A 118 21.48 -16.37 -4.68
CA VAL A 118 20.19 -16.98 -5.07
C VAL A 118 19.81 -18.11 -4.11
N ASP A 119 20.76 -18.98 -3.76
CA ASP A 119 20.53 -20.11 -2.85
C ASP A 119 20.08 -19.65 -1.44
N ILE A 120 20.70 -18.58 -0.92
CA ILE A 120 20.28 -17.97 0.35
C ILE A 120 18.87 -17.39 0.25
N ILE A 121 18.55 -16.71 -0.85
CA ILE A 121 17.21 -16.14 -1.08
C ILE A 121 16.17 -17.27 -1.09
N LEU A 122 16.39 -18.32 -1.89
CA LEU A 122 15.49 -19.47 -1.98
C LEU A 122 15.32 -20.17 -0.64
N SER A 123 16.39 -20.35 0.13
CA SER A 123 16.33 -20.93 1.48
C SER A 123 15.42 -20.12 2.41
N ASN A 124 15.55 -18.79 2.42
CA ASN A 124 14.66 -17.94 3.22
C ASN A 124 13.20 -17.97 2.72
N LEU A 125 12.98 -18.10 1.41
CA LEU A 125 11.62 -18.26 0.85
C LEU A 125 11.00 -19.61 1.20
N ILE A 126 11.78 -20.68 1.23
CA ILE A 126 11.32 -22.00 1.71
C ILE A 126 10.92 -21.90 3.17
N ASP A 127 11.75 -21.27 4.02
CA ASP A 127 11.40 -21.05 5.43
C ASP A 127 10.09 -20.26 5.58
N ILE A 128 9.87 -19.22 4.76
CA ILE A 128 8.60 -18.48 4.74
C ILE A 128 7.46 -19.41 4.34
N ALA A 129 7.63 -20.20 3.28
CA ALA A 129 6.61 -21.12 2.78
C ALA A 129 6.23 -22.21 3.80
N GLU A 130 7.19 -22.74 4.55
CA GLU A 130 6.95 -23.73 5.62
C GLU A 130 6.10 -23.15 6.75
N HIS A 131 6.20 -21.85 6.99
CA HIS A 131 5.43 -21.13 8.00
C HIS A 131 4.18 -20.45 7.41
N ALA A 132 3.99 -20.53 6.10
CA ALA A 132 2.88 -19.97 5.35
C ALA A 132 1.80 -21.04 5.09
N LYS A 133 1.10 -21.53 6.12
CA LYS A 133 -0.10 -22.40 5.95
C LYS A 133 -1.09 -22.39 7.13
N PRO A 134 -2.36 -22.79 6.89
CA PRO A 134 -3.55 -22.28 7.56
C PRO A 134 -3.96 -23.16 8.74
N ASP A 135 -3.27 -23.06 9.87
CA ASP A 135 -3.78 -23.68 11.10
C ASP A 135 -4.52 -22.61 11.92
N LYS A 136 -5.83 -22.46 11.66
CA LYS A 136 -6.75 -21.50 12.31
C LYS A 136 -6.88 -21.69 13.84
N THR A 137 -6.10 -22.57 14.44
CA THR A 137 -6.25 -23.04 15.82
C THR A 137 -5.09 -22.68 16.74
N ASN A 138 -3.97 -22.17 16.24
CA ASN A 138 -2.79 -21.96 17.09
C ASN A 138 -2.48 -20.48 17.35
N SER A 139 -2.28 -20.17 18.63
CA SER A 139 -1.86 -18.89 19.22
C SER A 139 -0.43 -18.45 18.85
N ARG A 140 0.03 -18.73 17.63
CA ARG A 140 1.42 -18.56 17.15
C ARG A 140 1.66 -17.33 16.27
N ASP A 141 0.74 -16.38 16.20
CA ASP A 141 0.82 -15.26 15.24
C ASP A 141 2.05 -14.36 15.41
N ALA A 142 2.47 -14.04 16.65
CA ALA A 142 3.53 -13.04 16.85
C ALA A 142 4.96 -13.57 16.59
N GLU A 143 5.25 -14.81 16.98
CA GLU A 143 6.58 -15.41 16.78
C GLU A 143 6.79 -15.81 15.32
N VAL A 144 5.76 -16.34 14.67
CA VAL A 144 5.77 -16.67 13.24
C VAL A 144 5.89 -15.40 12.40
N THR A 145 5.14 -14.35 12.73
CA THR A 145 5.28 -13.02 12.10
C THR A 145 6.71 -12.49 12.22
N LYS A 146 7.32 -12.56 13.41
CA LYS A 146 8.72 -12.14 13.62
C LYS A 146 9.72 -12.98 12.83
N LEU A 147 9.48 -14.29 12.70
CA LEU A 147 10.31 -15.18 11.89
C LEU A 147 10.23 -14.77 10.42
N ILE A 148 9.04 -14.64 9.85
CA ILE A 148 8.82 -14.23 8.46
C ILE A 148 9.50 -12.88 8.20
N GLN A 149 9.32 -11.91 9.09
CA GLN A 149 10.00 -10.61 9.02
C GLN A 149 11.52 -10.75 8.95
N GLN A 150 12.08 -11.61 9.80
CA GLN A 150 13.52 -11.86 9.83
C GLN A 150 14.00 -12.46 8.51
N LYS A 151 13.25 -13.39 7.91
CA LYS A 151 13.57 -13.98 6.60
C LYS A 151 13.52 -12.94 5.47
N ILE A 152 12.51 -12.07 5.46
CA ILE A 152 12.41 -10.95 4.51
C ILE A 152 13.60 -10.00 4.66
N PHE A 153 13.97 -9.61 5.87
CA PHE A 153 15.15 -8.75 6.10
C PHE A 153 16.46 -9.40 5.68
N ASN A 154 16.58 -10.72 5.79
CA ASN A 154 17.76 -11.43 5.33
C ASN A 154 17.85 -11.40 3.79
N ILE A 155 16.73 -11.64 3.09
CA ILE A 155 16.66 -11.55 1.63
C ILE A 155 17.05 -10.13 1.16
N ILE A 156 16.48 -9.09 1.76
CA ILE A 156 16.80 -7.69 1.42
C ILE A 156 18.29 -7.40 1.65
N ASN A 157 18.87 -7.90 2.74
CA ASN A 157 20.29 -7.70 3.03
C ASN A 157 21.19 -8.38 1.99
N GLU A 158 20.84 -9.56 1.51
CA GLU A 158 21.60 -10.26 0.47
C GLU A 158 21.53 -9.52 -0.87
N LEU A 159 20.35 -9.02 -1.25
CA LEU A 159 20.18 -8.19 -2.45
C LEU A 159 20.94 -6.86 -2.34
N ALA A 160 20.92 -6.21 -1.17
CA ALA A 160 21.63 -4.96 -0.93
C ALA A 160 23.16 -5.14 -1.03
N LYS A 161 23.69 -6.22 -0.46
CA LYS A 161 25.12 -6.57 -0.59
C LYS A 161 25.51 -6.80 -2.05
N ASP A 162 24.65 -7.47 -2.82
CA ASP A 162 24.94 -7.81 -4.22
C ASP A 162 24.78 -6.62 -5.18
N ILE A 163 23.97 -5.62 -4.84
CA ILE A 163 23.92 -4.32 -5.54
C ILE A 163 25.12 -3.44 -5.17
N GLY A 164 25.65 -3.55 -3.94
CA GLY A 164 26.78 -2.73 -3.48
C GLY A 164 26.41 -1.28 -3.13
N LEU A 165 25.11 -0.96 -3.13
CA LEU A 165 24.59 0.25 -2.52
C LEU A 165 24.29 -0.07 -1.05
N GLY A 166 24.77 0.77 -0.12
CA GLY A 166 24.41 0.63 1.29
C GLY A 166 22.89 0.47 1.49
N GLY A 167 22.45 -0.11 2.60
CA GLY A 167 21.03 -0.49 2.76
C GLY A 167 20.82 -1.73 3.60
N GLU A 168 21.90 -2.34 4.10
CA GLU A 168 21.82 -3.44 5.05
C GLU A 168 21.00 -3.03 6.29
N ILE A 169 19.91 -3.76 6.52
CA ILE A 169 19.09 -3.69 7.71
C ILE A 169 19.84 -4.37 8.85
N LYS A 170 20.79 -3.62 9.43
CA LYS A 170 21.61 -4.04 10.57
C LYS A 170 20.74 -4.32 11.81
N PRO A 171 21.21 -5.12 12.78
CA PRO A 171 20.45 -5.45 13.98
C PRO A 171 19.82 -4.23 14.69
N GLN A 172 20.57 -3.13 14.80
CA GLN A 172 20.07 -1.87 15.39
C GLN A 172 18.90 -1.24 14.62
N ILE A 173 18.88 -1.37 13.28
CA ILE A 173 17.79 -0.87 12.43
C ILE A 173 16.59 -1.79 12.59
N ARG A 174 16.80 -3.11 12.60
CA ARG A 174 15.74 -4.11 12.86
C ARG A 174 15.04 -3.83 14.18
N SER A 175 15.78 -3.61 15.27
CA SER A 175 15.19 -3.28 16.57
C SER A 175 14.33 -2.02 16.55
N LYS A 176 14.74 -0.98 15.81
CA LYS A 176 13.94 0.26 15.67
C LYS A 176 12.70 0.07 14.82
N LEU A 177 12.78 -0.71 13.74
CA LEU A 177 11.63 -1.06 12.90
C LEU A 177 10.59 -1.84 13.71
N ASN A 178 11.03 -2.83 14.50
CA ASN A 178 10.14 -3.61 15.35
C ASN A 178 9.46 -2.73 16.41
N LEU A 179 10.20 -1.81 17.03
CA LEU A 179 9.61 -0.85 17.99
C LEU A 179 8.58 0.07 17.33
N LEU A 180 8.83 0.50 16.09
CA LEU A 180 7.87 1.31 15.33
C LEU A 180 6.61 0.50 15.02
N GLU A 181 6.79 -0.73 14.57
CA GLU A 181 5.72 -1.65 14.25
C GLU A 181 4.84 -1.95 15.48
N GLU A 182 5.43 -2.23 16.64
CA GLU A 182 4.72 -2.44 17.91
C GLU A 182 3.85 -1.23 18.31
N LYS A 183 4.28 -0.02 17.93
CA LYS A 183 3.50 1.21 18.17
C LYS A 183 2.41 1.43 17.13
N VAL A 184 2.58 0.96 15.89
CA VAL A 184 1.67 1.23 14.77
C VAL A 184 0.59 0.17 14.63
N ILE A 185 0.93 -1.12 14.81
CA ILE A 185 0.00 -2.25 14.68
C ILE A 185 -1.32 -2.03 15.42
N PRO A 186 -1.35 -1.59 16.70
CA PRO A 186 -2.61 -1.45 17.41
C PRO A 186 -3.55 -0.46 16.72
N TYR A 187 -3.04 0.60 16.11
CA TYR A 187 -3.85 1.57 15.38
C TYR A 187 -4.35 1.03 14.04
N LEU A 188 -3.53 0.25 13.33
CA LEU A 188 -3.94 -0.41 12.08
C LEU A 188 -5.06 -1.43 12.36
N ILE A 189 -4.83 -2.34 13.32
CA ILE A 189 -5.84 -3.32 13.75
C ILE A 189 -7.14 -2.62 14.15
N GLN A 190 -7.07 -1.54 14.92
CA GLN A 190 -8.26 -0.78 15.31
C GLN A 190 -9.00 -0.20 14.11
N LYS A 191 -8.28 0.35 13.13
CA LYS A 191 -8.88 0.94 11.94
C LYS A 191 -9.57 -0.12 11.10
N ASP A 192 -8.87 -1.22 10.81
CA ASP A 192 -9.36 -2.29 9.94
C ASP A 192 -10.52 -3.03 10.61
N PHE A 193 -10.40 -3.35 11.89
CA PHE A 193 -11.49 -3.91 12.68
C PHE A 193 -12.74 -3.03 12.65
N LYS A 194 -12.60 -1.72 12.90
CA LYS A 194 -13.74 -0.79 12.88
C LYS A 194 -14.42 -0.81 11.52
N GLN A 195 -13.66 -0.84 10.43
CA GLN A 195 -14.22 -0.93 9.09
C GLN A 195 -14.98 -2.26 8.88
N SER A 196 -14.33 -3.40 9.12
CA SER A 196 -14.95 -4.73 8.95
C SER A 196 -16.19 -4.90 9.83
N PHE A 197 -16.16 -4.42 11.08
CA PHE A 197 -17.31 -4.47 11.98
C PHE A 197 -18.51 -3.71 11.42
N LEU A 198 -18.30 -2.50 10.89
CA LEU A 198 -19.36 -1.67 10.33
C LEU A 198 -19.91 -2.24 9.01
N GLU A 199 -19.05 -2.86 8.19
CA GLU A 199 -19.48 -3.60 7.00
C GLU A 199 -20.32 -4.83 7.37
N HIS A 200 -19.89 -5.61 8.38
CA HIS A 200 -20.68 -6.73 8.89
C HIS A 200 -22.02 -6.26 9.47
N PHE A 201 -22.04 -5.17 10.26
CA PHE A 201 -23.28 -4.57 10.75
C PHE A 201 -24.23 -4.28 9.57
N LYS A 202 -23.72 -3.60 8.54
CA LYS A 202 -24.49 -3.23 7.36
C LYS A 202 -25.06 -4.47 6.64
N ASN A 203 -24.24 -5.50 6.44
CA ASN A 203 -24.65 -6.74 5.80
C ASN A 203 -25.69 -7.49 6.62
N THR A 204 -25.52 -7.58 7.96
CA THR A 204 -26.50 -8.21 8.85
C THR A 204 -27.85 -7.50 8.79
N ILE A 205 -27.88 -6.16 8.76
CA ILE A 205 -29.13 -5.41 8.61
C ILE A 205 -29.78 -5.71 7.26
N PHE A 206 -29.08 -5.51 6.14
CA PHE A 206 -29.68 -5.66 4.81
C PHE A 206 -30.06 -7.10 4.44
N ASN A 207 -29.43 -8.10 5.05
CA ASN A 207 -29.79 -9.51 4.81
C ASN A 207 -31.02 -9.97 5.61
N ASN A 208 -31.34 -9.32 6.73
CA ASN A 208 -32.42 -9.75 7.64
C ASN A 208 -33.60 -8.78 7.72
N ASP A 209 -33.47 -7.59 7.15
CA ASP A 209 -34.52 -6.58 7.10
C ASP A 209 -35.30 -6.64 5.78
N ASP A 210 -36.62 -6.45 5.83
CA ASP A 210 -37.52 -6.51 4.67
C ASP A 210 -37.49 -5.21 3.83
N ASN A 211 -36.28 -4.71 3.56
CA ASN A 211 -36.01 -3.43 2.89
C ASN A 211 -36.68 -2.21 3.57
N SER A 212 -36.89 -2.28 4.88
CA SER A 212 -37.40 -1.18 5.68
C SER A 212 -36.32 -0.21 6.14
N ILE A 213 -35.08 -0.65 6.30
CA ILE A 213 -33.92 0.21 6.50
C ILE A 213 -33.33 0.53 5.12
N THR A 214 -33.36 1.81 4.73
CA THR A 214 -32.96 2.24 3.38
C THR A 214 -31.53 2.75 3.32
N LYS A 215 -31.01 3.23 4.45
CA LYS A 215 -29.68 3.83 4.53
C LYS A 215 -29.08 3.63 5.92
N ILE A 216 -27.77 3.43 5.98
CA ILE A 216 -27.00 3.38 7.23
C ILE A 216 -25.89 4.41 7.14
N ASP A 217 -25.90 5.38 8.06
CA ASP A 217 -24.90 6.43 8.19
C ASP A 217 -24.15 6.28 9.53
N TYR A 218 -22.87 6.66 9.53
CA TYR A 218 -22.03 6.68 10.73
C TYR A 218 -21.69 8.13 11.06
N LYS A 219 -22.25 8.64 12.16
CA LYS A 219 -22.13 10.07 12.52
C LYS A 219 -21.37 10.25 13.84
N LYS A 220 -20.45 11.21 13.84
CA LYS A 220 -19.78 11.66 15.07
C LYS A 220 -20.56 12.79 15.71
N GLN A 221 -20.82 12.67 17.00
CA GLN A 221 -21.37 13.73 17.84
C GLN A 221 -20.34 14.02 18.95
N GLY A 222 -19.57 15.08 18.76
CA GLY A 222 -18.30 15.26 19.48
C GLY A 222 -17.33 14.13 19.11
N ASP A 223 -16.70 13.52 20.11
CA ASP A 223 -15.75 12.41 19.92
C ASP A 223 -16.42 11.03 19.88
N LYS A 224 -17.76 10.98 19.92
CA LYS A 224 -18.52 9.73 20.02
C LYS A 224 -19.17 9.35 18.69
N LEU A 225 -18.93 8.14 18.22
CA LEU A 225 -19.52 7.59 17.01
C LEU A 225 -20.89 6.95 17.28
N TYR A 226 -21.86 7.24 16.43
CA TYR A 226 -23.20 6.63 16.42
C TYR A 226 -23.50 6.06 15.03
N ILE A 227 -24.28 4.98 15.02
CA ILE A 227 -24.90 4.44 13.81
C ILE A 227 -26.31 5.00 13.71
N GLU A 228 -26.70 5.48 12.52
CA GLU A 228 -28.05 5.93 12.21
C GLU A 228 -28.58 5.15 11.01
N CYS A 229 -29.56 4.29 11.26
CA CYS A 229 -30.26 3.53 10.22
C CYS A 229 -31.56 4.27 9.86
N ARG A 230 -31.65 4.80 8.63
CA ARG A 230 -32.85 5.46 8.13
C ARG A 230 -33.94 4.43 7.83
N ILE A 231 -35.15 4.70 8.33
CA ILE A 231 -36.31 3.83 8.16
C ILE A 231 -37.16 4.37 7.01
N LYS A 232 -37.34 3.56 5.97
CA LYS A 232 -37.96 3.92 4.70
C LYS A 232 -37.35 5.22 4.15
N GLU A 233 -38.03 5.88 3.23
CA GLU A 233 -37.65 7.23 2.80
C GLU A 233 -38.19 8.32 3.75
N SER A 234 -38.10 8.09 5.07
CA SER A 234 -38.64 9.00 6.10
C SER A 234 -37.55 9.79 6.82
N ASN A 235 -37.96 10.69 7.74
CA ASN A 235 -37.07 11.42 8.65
C ASN A 235 -36.89 10.72 10.00
N VAL A 236 -37.18 9.42 10.05
CA VAL A 236 -37.01 8.59 11.24
C VAL A 236 -35.77 7.73 11.10
N TYR A 237 -34.92 7.77 12.13
CA TYR A 237 -33.66 7.03 12.21
C TYR A 237 -33.65 6.14 13.44
N LEU A 238 -33.30 4.87 13.29
CA LEU A 238 -32.85 4.05 14.40
C LEU A 238 -31.41 4.45 14.73
N LYS A 239 -31.23 5.10 15.89
CA LYS A 239 -29.95 5.60 16.37
C LYS A 239 -29.37 4.67 17.42
N ILE A 240 -28.12 4.26 17.22
CA ILE A 240 -27.41 3.28 18.04
C ILE A 240 -26.05 3.84 18.43
N GLY A 241 -25.68 3.74 19.70
CA GLY A 241 -24.35 4.11 20.18
C GLY A 241 -24.38 4.79 21.55
N PRO A 242 -23.27 5.34 22.04
CA PRO A 242 -22.03 5.54 21.29
C PRO A 242 -21.15 4.29 21.20
N LEU A 243 -20.45 4.14 20.07
CA LEU A 243 -19.49 3.04 19.85
C LEU A 243 -18.12 3.36 20.47
N ASP A 244 -17.64 4.60 20.32
CA ASP A 244 -16.49 5.12 21.06
C ASP A 244 -16.98 5.65 22.42
N ARG A 245 -16.64 4.95 23.50
CA ARG A 245 -17.20 5.23 24.84
C ARG A 245 -16.28 4.85 25.99
N GLU A 246 -16.57 5.41 27.17
CA GLU A 246 -15.89 4.99 28.40
C GLU A 246 -16.28 3.55 28.80
N PRO A 247 -15.43 2.80 29.52
CA PRO A 247 -15.67 1.38 29.83
C PRO A 247 -17.01 1.06 30.50
N HIS A 248 -17.54 1.98 31.30
CA HIS A 248 -18.80 1.80 32.04
C HIS A 248 -19.99 2.52 31.39
N GLN A 249 -19.80 3.12 30.22
CA GLN A 249 -20.87 3.86 29.56
C GLN A 249 -21.81 2.89 28.83
N ASP A 250 -23.11 3.07 29.05
CA ASP A 250 -24.16 2.30 28.38
C ASP A 250 -24.33 2.71 26.90
N ILE A 251 -24.92 1.79 26.12
CA ILE A 251 -25.32 2.04 24.74
C ILE A 251 -26.79 2.40 24.69
N LEU A 252 -27.09 3.44 23.91
CA LEU A 252 -28.43 3.88 23.57
C LEU A 252 -28.89 3.20 22.29
N PHE A 253 -30.11 2.68 22.33
CA PHE A 253 -30.92 2.34 21.16
C PHE A 253 -32.20 3.18 21.21
N THR A 254 -32.54 3.86 20.11
CA THR A 254 -33.75 4.72 20.07
C THR A 254 -34.16 5.03 18.64
N PHE A 255 -35.44 5.34 18.42
CA PHE A 255 -35.85 6.05 17.21
C PHE A 255 -35.69 7.55 17.41
N PHE A 256 -35.02 8.19 16.46
CA PHE A 256 -34.63 9.59 16.44
C PHE A 256 -35.25 10.27 15.22
N VAL A 257 -35.82 11.47 15.41
CA VAL A 257 -36.56 12.20 14.37
C VAL A 257 -36.14 13.66 14.21
N GLU A 258 -35.16 14.15 14.98
CA GLU A 258 -34.74 15.56 15.00
C GLU A 258 -35.94 16.54 15.03
N PHE A 259 -36.60 16.61 16.19
CA PHE A 259 -37.96 17.13 16.31
C PHE A 259 -38.14 18.56 15.78
N TYR A 260 -37.13 19.42 15.91
CA TYR A 260 -37.24 20.81 15.43
C TYR A 260 -37.47 20.90 13.92
N GLN A 261 -36.85 20.01 13.15
CA GLN A 261 -37.01 19.95 11.69
C GLN A 261 -38.26 19.14 11.30
N ASN A 262 -38.73 18.26 12.19
CA ASN A 262 -39.81 17.31 11.92
C ASN A 262 -40.97 17.43 12.91
N ARG A 263 -41.58 18.62 12.98
CA ARG A 263 -42.66 18.93 13.95
C ARG A 263 -43.90 18.06 13.78
N GLN A 264 -44.12 17.50 12.61
CA GLN A 264 -45.21 16.57 12.32
C GLN A 264 -45.21 15.32 13.25
N TYR A 265 -44.07 14.97 13.86
CA TYR A 265 -43.97 13.88 14.85
C TYR A 265 -44.29 14.32 16.30
N GLN A 266 -44.85 15.51 16.53
CA GLN A 266 -45.03 16.07 17.88
C GLN A 266 -45.82 15.19 18.84
N ILE A 267 -46.82 14.46 18.34
CA ILE A 267 -47.64 13.56 19.18
C ILE A 267 -46.88 12.28 19.59
N TYR A 268 -45.81 11.95 18.85
CA TYR A 268 -44.98 10.76 19.05
C TYR A 268 -43.66 11.05 19.77
N ARG A 269 -43.33 12.32 20.03
CA ARG A 269 -42.07 12.70 20.68
C ARG A 269 -42.03 12.34 22.17
N ASP A 270 -40.84 12.05 22.69
CA ASP A 270 -40.60 12.04 24.13
C ASP A 270 -40.73 13.48 24.67
N ALA A 271 -41.58 13.68 25.70
CA ALA A 271 -41.89 15.01 26.24
C ALA A 271 -40.78 15.57 27.17
N THR A 272 -39.70 14.83 27.38
CA THR A 272 -38.56 15.26 28.20
C THR A 272 -37.73 16.37 27.53
N LYS A 273 -37.06 17.19 28.34
CA LYS A 273 -36.19 18.28 27.85
C LYS A 273 -34.86 17.73 27.31
N GLY A 274 -34.18 18.53 26.51
CA GLY A 274 -32.84 18.21 25.97
C GLY A 274 -32.92 17.35 24.71
N TRP A 275 -31.90 16.50 24.50
CA TRP A 275 -31.78 15.63 23.32
C TRP A 275 -32.88 14.57 23.22
N ARG A 276 -33.48 14.19 24.35
CA ARG A 276 -34.54 13.17 24.38
C ARG A 276 -35.78 13.61 23.62
N LYS A 277 -36.06 14.92 23.50
CA LYS A 277 -37.20 15.43 22.71
C LYS A 277 -37.15 15.04 21.24
N ASP A 278 -35.95 14.74 20.75
CA ASP A 278 -35.70 14.36 19.38
C ASP A 278 -35.89 12.85 19.17
N CYS A 279 -36.22 12.10 20.24
CA CYS A 279 -36.54 10.68 20.20
C CYS A 279 -38.05 10.43 20.21
N LEU A 280 -38.47 9.30 19.64
CA LEU A 280 -39.84 8.81 19.80
C LEU A 280 -40.09 8.32 21.23
N LYS A 281 -41.28 8.60 21.75
CA LYS A 281 -41.68 8.28 23.12
C LYS A 281 -41.60 6.78 23.38
N GLY A 282 -40.89 6.39 24.44
CA GLY A 282 -40.72 4.99 24.82
C GLY A 282 -39.75 4.19 23.94
N SER A 283 -39.07 4.83 22.98
CA SER A 283 -38.04 4.16 22.16
C SER A 283 -36.65 4.17 22.79
N VAL A 284 -36.39 5.08 23.74
CA VAL A 284 -35.10 5.19 24.42
C VAL A 284 -34.85 3.98 25.31
N GLN A 285 -33.89 3.14 24.92
CA GLN A 285 -33.46 1.96 25.65
C GLN A 285 -31.96 2.04 25.92
N TRP A 286 -31.59 1.91 27.19
CA TRP A 286 -30.20 1.88 27.64
C TRP A 286 -29.82 0.46 27.96
N GLU A 287 -28.71 0.01 27.38
CA GLU A 287 -28.18 -1.32 27.61
C GLU A 287 -26.75 -1.26 28.09
N LYS A 288 -26.40 -2.24 28.94
CA LYS A 288 -25.05 -2.34 29.49
C LYS A 288 -24.03 -2.37 28.37
N GLY A 289 -23.15 -1.38 28.36
CA GLY A 289 -22.12 -1.26 27.33
C GLY A 289 -21.17 -2.45 27.27
N SER A 290 -21.03 -3.23 28.35
CA SER A 290 -20.24 -4.46 28.39
C SER A 290 -20.72 -5.57 27.47
N ASN A 291 -21.98 -5.51 27.02
CA ASN A 291 -22.55 -6.53 26.13
C ASN A 291 -22.18 -6.34 24.66
N TYR A 292 -21.53 -5.21 24.34
CA TYR A 292 -21.26 -4.77 22.98
C TYR A 292 -19.82 -4.32 22.83
N ILE A 293 -19.33 -4.28 21.59
CA ILE A 293 -17.96 -3.83 21.29
C ILE A 293 -17.74 -2.36 21.68
N ASN A 294 -16.60 -2.05 22.31
CA ASN A 294 -16.18 -0.68 22.59
C ASN A 294 -15.02 -0.28 21.68
N PHE A 295 -15.26 0.72 20.83
CA PHE A 295 -14.26 1.22 19.87
C PHE A 295 -13.11 2.00 20.52
N SER A 296 -13.22 2.31 21.81
CA SER A 296 -12.15 2.91 22.62
C SER A 296 -11.30 1.87 23.38
N ASP A 297 -11.70 0.59 23.41
CA ASP A 297 -10.96 -0.46 24.10
C ASP A 297 -10.02 -1.20 23.14
N SER A 298 -8.76 -0.76 23.07
CA SER A 298 -7.75 -1.36 22.19
C SER A 298 -7.50 -2.85 22.44
N LYS A 299 -7.73 -3.32 23.68
CA LYS A 299 -7.51 -4.73 24.04
C LYS A 299 -8.67 -5.57 23.51
N GLN A 300 -9.91 -5.14 23.78
CA GLN A 300 -11.12 -5.80 23.27
C GLN A 300 -11.10 -5.87 21.74
N LEU A 301 -10.75 -4.77 21.05
CA LEU A 301 -10.70 -4.73 19.58
C LEU A 301 -9.68 -5.73 18.99
N LYS A 302 -8.53 -5.91 19.65
CA LYS A 302 -7.51 -6.87 19.20
C LYS A 302 -7.99 -8.31 19.35
N GLU A 303 -8.65 -8.62 20.47
CA GLU A 303 -9.22 -9.96 20.73
C GLU A 303 -10.33 -10.27 19.71
N GLU A 304 -11.22 -9.32 19.45
CA GLU A 304 -12.35 -9.46 18.51
C GLU A 304 -11.90 -9.49 17.04
N TYR A 305 -10.85 -8.74 16.67
CA TYR A 305 -10.27 -8.79 15.32
C TYR A 305 -9.73 -10.18 14.97
N GLN A 306 -9.11 -10.86 15.93
CA GLN A 306 -8.69 -12.25 15.73
C GLN A 306 -9.86 -13.19 15.51
N ILE A 307 -11.03 -12.91 16.10
CA ILE A 307 -12.24 -13.72 15.93
C ILE A 307 -12.86 -13.46 14.55
N ILE A 308 -12.99 -12.19 14.14
CA ILE A 308 -13.56 -11.81 12.82
C ILE A 308 -12.79 -12.47 11.67
N ASN A 309 -11.45 -12.42 11.70
CA ASN A 309 -10.62 -12.96 10.63
C ASN A 309 -10.52 -14.50 10.62
N ARG A 310 -11.00 -15.19 11.66
CA ARG A 310 -10.98 -16.67 11.77
C ARG A 310 -12.19 -17.37 11.16
N SER A 311 -13.01 -16.67 10.36
CA SER A 311 -14.06 -17.21 9.47
C SER A 311 -15.40 -17.68 10.09
N ASP A 312 -15.70 -17.36 11.35
CA ASP A 312 -17.00 -17.71 11.99
C ASP A 312 -17.82 -16.49 12.48
N TYR A 313 -17.49 -15.27 12.06
CA TYR A 313 -18.27 -14.07 12.45
C TYR A 313 -19.56 -13.95 11.64
N SER A 314 -20.49 -14.86 11.90
CA SER A 314 -21.76 -14.99 11.18
C SER A 314 -22.78 -13.92 11.59
N THR A 315 -22.67 -13.33 12.79
CA THR A 315 -23.67 -12.37 13.28
C THR A 315 -23.06 -11.19 14.05
N ASN A 316 -23.59 -9.99 13.78
CA ASN A 316 -23.25 -8.77 14.50
C ASN A 316 -24.30 -8.53 15.60
N SER A 317 -23.95 -8.75 16.87
CA SER A 317 -24.89 -8.65 17.99
C SER A 317 -25.54 -7.26 18.13
N LEU A 318 -24.83 -6.20 17.74
CA LEU A 318 -25.38 -4.84 17.70
C LEU A 318 -26.46 -4.70 16.61
N ALA A 319 -26.24 -5.33 15.45
CA ALA A 319 -27.20 -5.34 14.34
C ALA A 319 -28.43 -6.20 14.67
N GLU A 320 -28.24 -7.38 15.27
CA GLU A 320 -29.35 -8.23 15.72
C GLU A 320 -30.23 -7.48 16.72
N ARG A 321 -29.61 -6.78 17.67
CA ARG A 321 -30.38 -5.97 18.63
C ARG A 321 -31.10 -4.80 17.98
N ALA A 322 -30.47 -4.16 16.99
CA ALA A 322 -31.09 -3.10 16.22
C ALA A 322 -32.35 -3.59 15.49
N LEU A 323 -32.28 -4.77 14.87
CA LEU A 323 -33.41 -5.42 14.21
C LEU A 323 -34.50 -5.82 15.21
N ASP A 324 -34.12 -6.34 16.36
CA ASP A 324 -35.07 -6.69 17.42
C ASP A 324 -35.85 -5.44 17.91
N LEU A 325 -35.16 -4.32 18.13
CA LEU A 325 -35.84 -3.06 18.47
C LEU A 325 -36.75 -2.60 17.33
N TYR A 326 -36.28 -2.71 16.08
CA TYR A 326 -37.07 -2.36 14.91
C TYR A 326 -38.39 -3.14 14.83
N GLN A 327 -38.32 -4.47 15.02
CA GLN A 327 -39.45 -5.39 14.87
C GLN A 327 -40.44 -5.32 16.03
N HIS A 328 -39.94 -5.17 17.26
CA HIS A 328 -40.76 -5.33 18.47
C HIS A 328 -41.18 -4.02 19.14
N TRP A 329 -40.59 -2.88 18.76
CA TRP A 329 -41.00 -1.61 19.34
C TRP A 329 -42.41 -1.22 18.90
N ASN A 330 -43.20 -0.77 19.88
CA ASN A 330 -44.57 -0.35 19.67
C ASN A 330 -44.90 0.83 20.60
N PHE A 331 -45.69 1.77 20.08
CA PHE A 331 -46.26 2.85 20.88
C PHE A 331 -47.77 2.96 20.61
N ASN A 332 -48.57 2.73 21.65
CA ASN A 332 -50.04 2.78 21.58
C ASN A 332 -50.65 1.91 20.45
N GLY A 333 -50.11 0.71 20.25
CA GLY A 333 -50.58 -0.22 19.22
C GLY A 333 -49.98 0.03 17.83
N LYS A 334 -49.16 1.08 17.65
CA LYS A 334 -48.54 1.41 16.37
C LYS A 334 -47.05 1.05 16.36
N ASN A 335 -46.61 0.38 15.31
CA ASN A 335 -45.18 0.20 15.04
C ASN A 335 -44.59 1.45 14.37
N ILE A 336 -43.31 1.40 14.01
CA ILE A 336 -42.62 2.54 13.42
C ILE A 336 -43.13 2.89 12.01
N GLU A 337 -43.51 1.89 11.21
CA GLU A 337 -44.05 2.08 9.86
C GLU A 337 -45.44 2.74 9.91
N ASP A 338 -46.30 2.31 10.85
CA ASP A 338 -47.62 2.91 11.07
C ASP A 338 -47.51 4.41 11.39
N ILE A 339 -46.55 4.77 12.25
CA ILE A 339 -46.28 6.16 12.63
C ILE A 339 -45.81 6.97 11.41
N ILE A 340 -44.88 6.43 10.62
CA ILE A 340 -44.39 7.08 9.40
C ILE A 340 -45.56 7.33 8.43
N GLN A 341 -46.37 6.31 8.16
CA GLN A 341 -47.51 6.41 7.23
C GLN A 341 -48.57 7.41 7.69
N GLU A 342 -48.88 7.45 8.98
CA GLU A 342 -49.83 8.42 9.51
C GLU A 342 -49.33 9.86 9.38
N VAL A 343 -48.06 10.06 9.68
CA VAL A 343 -47.42 11.38 9.57
C VAL A 343 -47.35 11.83 8.11
N GLU A 344 -47.08 10.94 7.17
CA GLU A 344 -47.12 11.23 5.72
C GLU A 344 -48.53 11.60 5.26
N LYS A 345 -49.55 10.86 5.69
CA LYS A 345 -50.97 11.15 5.35
C LYS A 345 -51.45 12.49 5.88
N ASN A 346 -50.98 12.91 7.04
CA ASN A 346 -51.37 14.17 7.66
C ASN A 346 -50.63 15.40 7.10
N ASN A 347 -49.64 15.20 6.21
CA ASN A 347 -48.88 16.26 5.53
C ASN A 347 -49.25 16.43 4.04
N LEU A 348 -50.13 15.58 3.51
CA LEU A 348 -50.82 15.75 2.23
C LEU A 348 -52.15 16.48 2.45
#